data_AF-A0A3D8HLF5-F1
#
_entry.id   AF-A0A3D8HLF5-F1
#
_cell.length_a   1.000
_cell.length_b   1.000
_cell.length_c   1.000
_cell.angle_alpha   90.00
_cell.angle_beta   90.00
_cell.angle_gamma   90.00
#
_symmetry.space_group_name_H-M   'P 1'
#
loop_
_entity.id
_entity.type
_entity.pdbx_description
1 polymer ?
#
loop_
_entity_poly.entity_id
_entity_poly.type
_entity_poly.pdbx_seq_one_letter_code
_entity_poly.pdbx_strand_id
1 'polypeptide(L)'
;MTEKCKMLKLPKSLRLFVAITPLVFLFGGCIGWGWFVPYSLQPSYWEFKKIARLEPKTYEALGGKLDDEYFAKLLALVDMDWDTMIKTKKPLWVVDEYMNIIPNRFAYKFNNLCKYNCRLKYDFTIYITMKGDEVAERTANFSVTWWNNRNSLSGNEGSMEILRDAGVEICSTLFRSPCLKYFGGKKDGK
;
A
#
# COMPACT_ATOMS: atom_id res chain seq x y z
N MET A 1 33.15 47.66 41.59
CA MET A 1 33.08 46.21 41.30
C MET A 1 32.53 46.06 39.90
N THR A 2 33.33 45.63 38.93
CA THR A 2 32.90 45.52 37.53
C THR A 2 33.07 44.07 37.10
N GLU A 3 31.96 43.32 37.09
CA GLU A 3 31.91 41.97 36.56
C GLU A 3 32.22 42.00 35.06
N LYS A 4 33.35 41.38 34.68
CA LYS A 4 33.62 41.09 33.27
C LYS A 4 32.83 39.85 32.90
N CYS A 5 31.67 40.05 32.27
CA CYS A 5 30.91 38.99 31.60
C CYS A 5 31.81 38.36 30.53
N LYS A 6 32.37 37.17 30.82
CA LYS A 6 33.21 36.43 29.88
C LYS A 6 32.30 35.93 28.76
N MET A 7 32.40 36.54 27.58
CA MET A 7 31.88 35.93 26.35
C MET A 7 32.56 34.57 26.17
N LEU A 8 31.80 33.50 26.44
CA LEU A 8 32.19 32.13 26.18
C LEU A 8 32.41 31.98 24.68
N LYS A 9 33.68 32.08 24.26
CA LYS A 9 34.09 31.74 22.90
C LYS A 9 33.82 30.27 22.70
N LEU A 10 32.81 29.98 21.87
CA LEU A 10 32.47 28.61 21.48
C LEU A 10 33.75 27.89 21.02
N PRO A 11 34.12 26.76 21.65
CA PRO A 11 35.34 26.05 21.27
C PRO A 11 35.23 25.59 19.81
N LYS A 12 36.35 25.63 19.08
CA LYS A 12 36.39 25.35 17.63
C LYS A 12 35.75 24.00 17.26
N SER A 13 35.81 23.02 18.16
CA SER A 13 35.15 21.72 18.02
C SER A 13 33.62 21.83 17.95
N LEU A 14 33.00 22.67 18.78
CA LEU A 14 31.54 22.85 18.80
C LEU A 14 31.01 23.50 17.52
N ARG A 15 31.79 24.41 16.92
CA ARG A 15 31.46 25.02 15.62
C ARG A 15 31.44 24.00 14.49
N LEU A 16 32.33 23.00 14.56
CA LEU A 16 32.37 21.90 13.62
C LEU A 16 31.10 21.04 13.73
N PHE A 17 30.65 20.73 14.95
CA PHE A 17 29.39 20.02 15.17
C PHE A 17 28.19 20.80 14.60
N VAL A 18 28.05 22.10 14.90
CA VAL A 18 26.94 22.93 14.38
C VAL A 18 26.92 23.02 12.84
N ALA A 19 28.09 22.96 12.18
CA ALA A 19 28.19 22.97 10.72
C ALA A 19 27.95 21.58 10.08
N ILE A 20 28.34 20.51 10.78
CA ILE A 20 28.22 19.13 10.31
C ILE A 20 26.82 18.57 10.59
N THR A 21 26.13 18.96 11.68
CA THR A 21 24.78 18.44 12.00
C THR A 21 23.76 18.69 10.89
N PRO A 22 23.67 19.89 10.27
CA PRO A 22 22.82 20.10 9.11
C PRO A 22 23.27 19.27 7.91
N LEU A 23 24.58 19.10 7.71
CA LEU A 23 25.13 18.32 6.59
C LEU A 23 24.89 16.82 6.76
N VAL A 24 24.91 16.29 7.99
CA VAL A 24 24.53 14.90 8.30
C VAL A 24 23.01 14.71 8.23
N PHE A 25 22.21 15.72 8.56
CA PHE A 25 20.77 15.69 8.30
C PHE A 25 20.42 15.80 6.81
N LEU A 26 21.18 16.58 6.03
CA LEU A 26 20.97 16.78 4.59
C LEU A 26 21.58 15.67 3.73
N PHE A 27 22.70 15.07 4.15
CA PHE A 27 23.48 14.09 3.37
C PHE A 27 23.73 12.75 4.07
N GLY A 28 23.56 12.64 5.39
CA GLY A 28 23.46 11.36 6.10
C GLY A 28 22.13 10.64 5.86
N GLY A 29 21.21 11.29 5.14
CA GLY A 29 19.93 10.74 4.66
C GLY A 29 20.03 9.66 3.58
N CYS A 30 21.21 9.14 3.26
CA CYS A 30 21.35 8.01 2.34
C CYS A 30 21.14 6.63 3.00
N ILE A 31 20.96 6.56 4.33
CA ILE A 31 20.54 5.34 5.05
C ILE A 31 19.05 5.47 5.41
N GLY A 32 18.20 5.29 4.40
CA GLY A 32 16.76 5.06 4.61
C GLY A 32 15.91 6.32 4.82
N TRP A 33 15.51 6.94 3.71
CA TRP A 33 14.40 7.91 3.64
C TRP A 33 13.06 7.40 4.24
N GLY A 34 12.97 6.15 4.69
CA GLY A 34 11.76 5.54 5.24
C GLY A 34 11.47 5.83 6.71
N TRP A 35 12.49 6.05 7.56
CA TRP A 35 12.31 6.12 9.01
C TRP A 35 11.64 7.43 9.47
N PHE A 36 12.10 8.57 8.95
CA PHE A 36 11.67 9.89 9.44
C PHE A 36 10.52 10.51 8.63
N VAL A 37 10.29 10.08 7.38
CA VAL A 37 9.25 10.69 6.52
C VAL A 37 7.86 10.15 6.90
N PRO A 38 6.94 10.99 7.41
CA PRO A 38 5.55 10.60 7.69
C PRO A 38 4.90 9.93 6.48
N TYR A 39 4.05 8.92 6.70
CA TYR A 39 3.36 8.23 5.61
C TYR A 39 2.55 9.19 4.72
N SER A 40 1.98 10.24 5.32
CA SER A 40 1.24 11.31 4.63
C SER A 40 2.08 12.09 3.61
N LEU A 41 3.40 12.00 3.63
CA LEU A 41 4.26 12.64 2.62
C LEU A 41 4.70 11.69 1.51
N GLN A 42 4.28 10.42 1.57
CA GLN A 42 4.72 9.39 0.63
C GLN A 42 3.66 9.20 -0.47
N PRO A 43 3.98 9.42 -1.76
CA PRO A 43 3.02 9.28 -2.85
C PRO A 43 2.36 7.90 -2.91
N SER A 44 3.16 6.83 -2.70
CA SER A 44 2.67 5.45 -2.67
C SER A 44 1.59 5.20 -1.60
N TYR A 45 1.62 5.91 -0.47
CA TYR A 45 0.63 5.79 0.59
C TYR A 45 -0.71 6.44 0.23
N TRP A 46 -0.67 7.59 -0.45
CA TRP A 46 -1.90 8.22 -0.94
C TRP A 46 -2.55 7.42 -2.04
N GLU A 47 -1.76 6.85 -2.94
CA GLU A 47 -2.28 5.98 -3.99
C GLU A 47 -2.85 4.68 -3.41
N PHE A 48 -2.17 4.09 -2.43
CA PHE A 48 -2.73 3.00 -1.62
C PHE A 48 -4.11 3.35 -1.06
N LYS A 49 -4.24 4.50 -0.36
CA LYS A 49 -5.53 4.92 0.21
C LYS A 49 -6.61 5.15 -0.85
N LYS A 50 -6.26 5.69 -2.01
CA LYS A 50 -7.21 5.88 -3.12
C LYS A 50 -7.74 4.52 -3.62
N ILE A 51 -6.83 3.57 -3.82
CA ILE A 51 -7.15 2.23 -4.30
C ILE A 51 -7.93 1.45 -3.23
N ALA A 52 -7.52 1.51 -1.96
CA ALA A 52 -8.19 0.84 -0.85
C ALA A 52 -9.66 1.29 -0.65
N ARG A 53 -10.00 2.54 -1.00
CA ARG A 53 -11.38 3.03 -0.97
C ARG A 53 -12.28 2.38 -2.02
N LEU A 54 -11.70 1.73 -3.03
CA LEU A 54 -12.43 0.96 -4.04
C LEU A 54 -12.64 -0.50 -3.62
N GLU A 55 -12.21 -0.89 -2.41
CA GLU A 55 -12.62 -2.19 -1.87
C GLU A 55 -14.15 -2.19 -1.67
N PRO A 56 -14.89 -3.20 -2.16
CA PRO A 56 -16.36 -3.18 -2.19
C PRO A 56 -17.03 -2.79 -0.87
N LYS A 57 -16.62 -3.41 0.25
CA LYS A 57 -17.23 -3.12 1.57
C LYS A 57 -16.94 -1.69 2.01
N THR A 58 -15.72 -1.22 1.78
CA THR A 58 -15.31 0.16 2.08
C THR A 58 -16.05 1.16 1.21
N TYR A 59 -16.21 0.87 -0.08
CA TYR A 59 -16.91 1.73 -1.03
C TYR A 59 -18.38 1.88 -0.66
N GLU A 60 -19.05 0.76 -0.34
CA GLU A 60 -20.44 0.76 0.14
C GLU A 60 -20.58 1.45 1.50
N ALA A 61 -19.65 1.24 2.44
CA ALA A 61 -19.66 1.90 3.74
C ALA A 61 -19.49 3.44 3.64
N LEU A 62 -18.87 3.93 2.56
CA LEU A 62 -18.76 5.35 2.24
C LEU A 62 -20.02 5.90 1.52
N GLY A 63 -21.06 5.08 1.33
CA GLY A 63 -22.30 5.44 0.65
C GLY A 63 -22.28 5.21 -0.86
N GLY A 64 -21.24 4.56 -1.39
CA GLY A 64 -21.16 4.17 -2.80
C GLY A 64 -22.06 2.99 -3.14
N LYS A 65 -22.35 2.80 -4.44
CA LYS A 65 -23.08 1.64 -4.97
C LYS A 65 -22.19 0.88 -5.94
N LEU A 66 -22.25 -0.45 -5.93
CA LEU A 66 -21.53 -1.31 -6.88
C LEU A 66 -22.21 -1.30 -8.25
N ASP A 67 -22.19 -0.15 -8.91
CA ASP A 67 -22.80 0.11 -10.21
C ASP A 67 -21.75 0.23 -11.33
N ASP A 68 -22.20 0.60 -12.53
CA ASP A 68 -21.35 0.79 -13.71
C ASP A 68 -20.21 1.79 -13.47
N GLU A 69 -20.44 2.83 -12.67
CA GLU A 69 -19.42 3.83 -12.33
C GLU A 69 -18.32 3.21 -11.46
N TYR A 70 -18.70 2.39 -10.47
CA TYR A 70 -17.74 1.66 -9.65
C TYR A 70 -16.85 0.74 -10.48
N PHE A 71 -17.43 -0.06 -11.39
CA PHE A 71 -16.64 -0.95 -12.23
C PHE A 71 -15.77 -0.20 -13.25
N ALA A 72 -16.23 0.94 -13.76
CA ALA A 72 -15.40 1.81 -14.58
C ALA A 72 -14.18 2.34 -13.80
N LYS A 73 -14.34 2.71 -12.51
CA LYS A 73 -13.22 3.11 -11.65
C LYS A 73 -12.22 1.97 -11.43
N LEU A 74 -12.69 0.73 -11.23
CA LEU A 74 -11.81 -0.43 -11.09
C LEU A 74 -11.00 -0.68 -12.37
N LEU A 75 -11.65 -0.68 -13.54
CA LEU A 75 -10.98 -0.91 -14.82
C LEU A 75 -10.00 0.21 -15.18
N ALA A 76 -10.31 1.46 -14.80
CA ALA A 76 -9.40 2.59 -14.95
C ALA A 76 -8.09 2.45 -14.15
N LEU A 77 -8.04 1.61 -13.09
CA LEU A 77 -6.78 1.35 -12.38
C LEU A 77 -5.71 0.67 -13.25
N VAL A 78 -6.15 -0.02 -14.31
CA VAL A 78 -5.32 -0.78 -15.23
C VAL A 78 -5.42 -0.26 -16.67
N ASP A 79 -5.88 0.98 -16.83
CA ASP A 79 -6.08 1.64 -18.13
C ASP A 79 -6.95 0.81 -19.10
N MET A 80 -8.03 0.21 -18.58
CA MET A 80 -8.98 -0.56 -19.37
C MET A 80 -10.41 -0.02 -19.22
N ASP A 81 -11.23 -0.37 -20.21
CA ASP A 81 -12.68 -0.27 -20.21
C ASP A 81 -13.31 -1.66 -20.42
N TRP A 82 -14.64 -1.74 -20.39
CA TRP A 82 -15.39 -2.99 -20.54
C TRP A 82 -15.11 -3.69 -21.88
N ASP A 83 -15.14 -2.96 -22.99
CA ASP A 83 -14.92 -3.53 -24.32
C ASP A 83 -13.51 -4.07 -24.45
N THR A 84 -12.52 -3.28 -23.98
CA THR A 84 -11.12 -3.68 -23.98
C THR A 84 -10.90 -4.93 -23.11
N MET A 85 -11.50 -5.00 -21.93
CA MET A 85 -11.41 -6.18 -21.07
C MET A 85 -12.00 -7.41 -21.77
N ILE A 86 -13.22 -7.31 -22.30
CA ILE A 86 -13.90 -8.44 -22.94
C ILE A 86 -13.11 -8.96 -24.15
N LYS A 87 -12.52 -8.05 -24.96
CA LYS A 87 -11.74 -8.42 -26.14
C LYS A 87 -10.39 -9.06 -25.79
N THR A 88 -9.73 -8.60 -24.74
CA THR A 88 -8.33 -8.96 -24.44
C THR A 88 -8.19 -10.06 -23.39
N LYS A 89 -9.14 -10.17 -22.46
CA LYS A 89 -9.08 -11.11 -21.34
C LYS A 89 -9.99 -12.30 -21.61
N LYS A 90 -9.45 -13.51 -21.40
CA LYS A 90 -10.25 -14.72 -21.40
C LYS A 90 -11.01 -14.84 -20.06
N PRO A 91 -12.34 -15.00 -20.08
CA PRO A 91 -13.09 -15.24 -18.86
C PRO A 91 -12.71 -16.59 -18.25
N LEU A 92 -12.76 -16.65 -16.92
CA LEU A 92 -12.58 -17.87 -16.15
C LEU A 92 -13.94 -18.36 -15.65
N TRP A 93 -14.17 -19.67 -15.70
CA TRP A 93 -15.33 -20.28 -15.07
C TRP A 93 -15.25 -20.15 -13.56
N VAL A 94 -16.35 -19.77 -12.94
CA VAL A 94 -16.47 -19.74 -11.49
C VAL A 94 -16.95 -21.12 -11.02
N VAL A 95 -16.31 -21.64 -9.98
CA VAL A 95 -16.71 -22.90 -9.35
C VAL A 95 -17.30 -22.65 -7.97
N ASP A 96 -18.18 -23.54 -7.54
CA ASP A 96 -18.67 -23.58 -6.17
C ASP A 96 -17.65 -24.23 -5.22
N GLU A 97 -18.03 -24.40 -3.95
CA GLU A 97 -17.20 -25.03 -2.92
C GLU A 97 -16.90 -26.52 -3.18
N TYR A 98 -17.69 -27.16 -4.04
CA TYR A 98 -17.56 -28.57 -4.45
C TYR A 98 -16.88 -28.72 -5.81
N MET A 99 -16.28 -27.65 -6.34
CA MET A 99 -15.60 -27.60 -7.65
C MET A 99 -16.53 -27.78 -8.86
N ASN A 100 -17.85 -27.64 -8.69
CA ASN A 100 -18.77 -27.64 -9.82
C ASN A 100 -18.77 -26.26 -10.49
N ILE A 101 -18.84 -26.25 -11.83
CA ILE A 101 -18.96 -25.01 -12.58
C ILE A 101 -20.32 -24.37 -12.28
N ILE A 102 -20.29 -23.11 -11.85
CA ILE A 102 -21.49 -22.29 -11.70
C ILE A 102 -21.90 -21.83 -13.10
N PRO A 103 -23.04 -22.29 -13.64
CA PRO A 103 -23.46 -21.93 -14.99
C PRO A 103 -23.66 -20.42 -15.08
N ASN A 104 -23.34 -19.85 -16.24
CA ASN A 104 -23.53 -18.42 -16.55
C ASN A 104 -22.79 -17.44 -15.63
N ARG A 105 -21.80 -17.91 -14.86
CA ARG A 105 -20.97 -17.06 -13.99
C ARG A 105 -19.51 -17.10 -14.39
N PHE A 106 -18.95 -15.93 -14.65
CA PHE A 106 -17.59 -15.75 -15.17
C PHE A 106 -16.78 -14.81 -14.30
N ALA A 107 -15.47 -14.98 -14.32
CA ALA A 107 -14.52 -14.13 -13.61
C ALA A 107 -13.44 -13.58 -14.55
N TYR A 108 -13.14 -12.28 -14.42
CA TYR A 108 -12.03 -11.61 -15.06
C TYR A 108 -11.01 -11.23 -14.00
N LYS A 109 -9.82 -11.86 -14.05
CA LYS A 109 -8.76 -11.67 -13.04
C LYS A 109 -7.70 -10.67 -13.49
N PHE A 110 -7.34 -9.77 -12.59
CA PHE A 110 -6.27 -8.80 -12.73
C PHE A 110 -5.28 -9.01 -11.59
N ASN A 111 -4.23 -9.80 -11.87
CA ASN A 111 -3.26 -10.23 -10.87
C ASN A 111 -1.93 -9.50 -11.03
N ASN A 112 -1.14 -9.49 -9.96
CA ASN A 112 0.25 -9.01 -9.94
C ASN A 112 0.42 -7.55 -10.36
N LEU A 113 -0.59 -6.70 -10.15
CA LEU A 113 -0.48 -5.28 -10.43
C LEU A 113 0.44 -4.65 -9.37
N CYS A 114 1.46 -3.94 -9.83
CA CYS A 114 2.53 -3.43 -8.98
C CYS A 114 2.89 -2.00 -9.38
N LYS A 115 3.03 -1.12 -8.38
CA LYS A 115 3.50 0.25 -8.50
C LYS A 115 4.58 0.54 -7.45
N TYR A 116 5.42 1.56 -7.70
CA TYR A 116 6.49 2.01 -6.80
C TYR A 116 7.44 0.87 -6.36
N ASN A 117 8.09 0.18 -7.30
CA ASN A 117 8.96 -0.97 -7.01
C ASN A 117 8.25 -2.05 -6.16
N CYS A 118 6.98 -2.27 -6.45
CA CYS A 118 6.09 -3.21 -5.76
C CYS A 118 5.91 -2.96 -4.28
N ARG A 119 6.17 -1.72 -3.85
CA ARG A 119 5.75 -1.21 -2.56
C ARG A 119 4.23 -1.05 -2.47
N LEU A 120 3.56 -0.95 -3.60
CA LEU A 120 2.12 -1.04 -3.71
C LEU A 120 1.80 -2.18 -4.66
N LYS A 121 1.10 -3.21 -4.17
CA LYS A 121 0.55 -4.28 -5.00
C LYS A 121 -0.94 -4.34 -4.84
N TYR A 122 -1.63 -4.70 -5.90
CA TYR A 122 -3.06 -4.93 -5.84
C TYR A 122 -3.47 -5.96 -6.88
N ASP A 123 -4.62 -6.54 -6.61
CA ASP A 123 -5.27 -7.48 -7.49
C ASP A 123 -6.78 -7.33 -7.32
N PHE A 124 -7.50 -7.59 -8.39
CA PHE A 124 -8.94 -7.62 -8.34
C PHE A 124 -9.51 -8.60 -9.33
N THR A 125 -10.68 -9.10 -9.01
CA THR A 125 -11.45 -10.02 -9.86
C THR A 125 -12.85 -9.47 -10.00
N ILE A 126 -13.29 -9.26 -11.24
CA ILE A 126 -14.67 -8.90 -11.55
C ILE A 126 -15.42 -10.18 -11.87
N TYR A 127 -16.55 -10.39 -11.19
CA TYR A 127 -17.46 -11.51 -11.45
C TYR A 127 -18.70 -10.99 -12.16
N ILE A 128 -19.13 -11.71 -13.18
CA ILE A 128 -20.30 -11.39 -13.97
C ILE A 128 -21.21 -12.61 -13.97
N THR A 129 -22.49 -12.39 -13.63
CA THR A 129 -23.54 -13.40 -13.74
C THR A 129 -24.47 -12.99 -14.88
N MET A 130 -24.68 -13.88 -15.84
CA MET A 130 -25.57 -13.68 -16.97
C MET A 130 -26.94 -14.31 -16.71
N LYS A 131 -28.00 -13.70 -17.23
CA LYS A 131 -29.36 -14.26 -17.30
C LYS A 131 -29.85 -14.17 -18.74
N GLY A 132 -29.68 -15.27 -19.49
CA GLY A 132 -29.78 -15.21 -20.94
C GLY A 132 -28.62 -14.40 -21.51
N ASP A 133 -28.92 -13.42 -22.36
CA ASP A 133 -27.92 -12.56 -23.01
C ASP A 133 -27.63 -11.27 -22.22
N GLU A 134 -28.31 -11.06 -21.08
CA GLU A 134 -28.16 -9.86 -20.26
C GLU A 134 -27.31 -10.11 -19.01
N VAL A 135 -26.60 -9.06 -18.56
CA VAL A 135 -25.86 -9.08 -17.29
C VAL A 135 -26.85 -8.89 -16.14
N ALA A 136 -27.02 -9.93 -15.33
CA ALA A 136 -27.91 -9.91 -14.17
C ALA A 136 -27.26 -9.33 -12.93
N GLU A 137 -25.98 -9.64 -12.70
CA GLU A 137 -25.27 -9.22 -11.49
C GLU A 137 -23.78 -9.03 -11.79
N ARG A 138 -23.18 -8.06 -11.10
CA ARG A 138 -21.74 -7.85 -11.08
C ARG A 138 -21.26 -7.72 -9.65
N THR A 139 -20.18 -8.42 -9.33
CA THR A 139 -19.49 -8.30 -8.05
C THR A 139 -17.99 -8.19 -8.27
N ALA A 140 -17.25 -7.72 -7.28
CA ALA A 140 -15.80 -7.64 -7.34
C ALA A 140 -15.17 -8.21 -6.07
N ASN A 141 -14.07 -8.93 -6.23
CA ASN A 141 -13.13 -9.19 -5.14
C ASN A 141 -11.90 -8.32 -5.33
N PHE A 142 -11.35 -7.82 -4.23
CA PHE A 142 -10.32 -6.81 -4.26
C PHE A 142 -9.30 -7.07 -3.15
N SER A 143 -8.02 -6.87 -3.46
CA SER A 143 -6.92 -6.91 -2.50
C SER A 143 -5.90 -5.84 -2.87
N VAL A 144 -5.48 -5.05 -1.88
CA VAL A 144 -4.38 -4.09 -2.01
C VAL A 144 -3.47 -4.22 -0.82
N THR A 145 -2.18 -4.18 -1.11
CA THR A 145 -1.10 -4.28 -0.14
C THR A 145 -0.13 -3.12 -0.32
N TRP A 146 0.19 -2.45 0.77
CA TRP A 146 1.22 -1.41 0.81
C TRP A 146 2.28 -1.75 1.85
N TRP A 147 3.53 -1.82 1.41
CA TRP A 147 4.68 -2.04 2.28
C TRP A 147 5.23 -0.71 2.78
N ASN A 148 5.31 -0.53 4.09
CA ASN A 148 5.83 0.70 4.66
C ASN A 148 7.37 0.79 4.52
N ASN A 149 8.06 -0.34 4.32
CA ASN A 149 9.52 -0.48 4.20
C ASN A 149 10.30 0.36 5.23
N ARG A 150 9.76 0.49 6.45
CA ARG A 150 10.47 1.22 7.51
C ARG A 150 11.48 0.29 8.13
N ASN A 151 12.72 0.77 8.25
CA ASN A 151 13.66 0.12 9.16
C ASN A 151 13.09 0.23 10.59
N SER A 152 13.30 -0.73 11.47
CA SER A 152 13.08 -0.58 12.90
C SER A 152 14.38 -0.82 13.65
N LEU A 153 14.54 -0.11 14.75
CA LEU A 153 15.65 -0.32 15.66
C LEU A 153 15.24 -1.41 16.64
N SER A 154 16.04 -2.46 16.73
CA SER A 154 15.85 -3.53 17.71
C SER A 154 17.18 -3.83 18.41
N GLY A 155 17.13 -4.44 19.58
CA GLY A 155 18.31 -4.70 20.40
C GLY A 155 18.41 -3.77 21.61
N ASN A 156 19.38 -4.06 22.48
CA ASN A 156 19.59 -3.32 23.72
C ASN A 156 20.62 -2.20 23.51
N GLU A 157 20.76 -1.31 24.49
CA GLU A 157 21.84 -0.31 24.49
C GLU A 157 23.20 -1.03 24.31
N GLY A 158 23.92 -0.67 23.24
CA GLY A 158 25.21 -1.29 22.87
C GLY A 158 25.14 -2.38 21.79
N SER A 159 23.96 -2.87 21.39
CA SER A 159 23.79 -3.90 20.36
C SER A 159 22.63 -3.59 19.39
N MET A 160 22.48 -2.32 19.03
CA MET A 160 21.37 -1.89 18.17
C MET A 160 21.52 -2.45 16.75
N GLU A 161 20.54 -3.27 16.36
CA GLU A 161 20.41 -3.83 15.02
C GLU A 161 19.30 -3.09 14.26
N ILE A 162 19.59 -2.77 12.99
CA ILE A 162 18.58 -2.23 12.07
C ILE A 162 17.86 -3.42 11.46
N LEU A 163 16.65 -3.71 11.94
CA LEU A 163 15.75 -4.63 11.26
C LEU A 163 15.04 -3.88 10.14
N ARG A 164 14.75 -4.55 9.03
CA ARG A 164 13.78 -4.02 8.06
C ARG A 164 12.40 -4.45 8.53
N ASP A 165 11.71 -3.58 9.26
CA ASP A 165 10.33 -3.82 9.62
C ASP A 165 9.49 -3.78 8.34
N ALA A 166 9.08 -4.96 7.88
CA ALA A 166 8.17 -5.09 6.76
C ALA A 166 6.76 -4.88 7.30
N GLY A 167 6.46 -3.70 7.82
CA GLY A 167 5.09 -3.36 8.16
C GLY A 167 4.27 -3.28 6.87
N VAL A 168 3.15 -3.96 6.86
CA VAL A 168 2.27 -4.10 5.70
C VAL A 168 0.88 -3.61 6.08
N GLU A 169 0.34 -2.68 5.29
CA GLU A 169 -1.09 -2.36 5.34
C GLU A 169 -1.79 -3.13 4.21
N ILE A 170 -2.80 -3.94 4.56
CA ILE A 170 -3.55 -4.76 3.61
C ILE A 170 -5.03 -4.39 3.71
N CYS A 171 -5.67 -4.09 2.58
CA CYS A 171 -7.12 -3.97 2.51
C CYS A 171 -7.63 -5.02 1.52
N SER A 172 -8.56 -5.86 1.95
CA SER A 172 -9.07 -6.96 1.13
C SER A 172 -10.50 -7.33 1.51
N THR A 173 -11.27 -7.76 0.52
CA THR A 173 -12.61 -8.31 0.72
C THR A 173 -12.64 -9.52 1.64
N LEU A 174 -11.51 -10.25 1.77
CA LEU A 174 -11.36 -11.42 2.63
C LEU A 174 -11.34 -11.10 4.13
N PHE A 175 -11.05 -9.85 4.52
CA PHE A 175 -10.98 -9.49 5.93
C PHE A 175 -12.32 -9.00 6.49
N ARG A 176 -12.49 -9.20 7.80
CA ARG A 176 -13.65 -8.71 8.57
C ARG A 176 -13.56 -7.21 8.88
N SER A 177 -12.33 -6.67 8.91
CA SER A 177 -12.02 -5.23 8.90
C SER A 177 -11.55 -4.84 7.50
N PRO A 178 -11.99 -3.70 6.94
CA PRO A 178 -11.66 -3.30 5.57
C PRO A 178 -10.16 -3.13 5.32
N CYS A 179 -9.40 -2.75 6.34
CA CYS A 179 -7.95 -2.66 6.29
C CYS A 179 -7.32 -3.18 7.59
N LEU A 180 -6.26 -3.97 7.47
CA LEU A 180 -5.45 -4.48 8.57
C LEU A 180 -4.03 -3.95 8.45
N LYS A 181 -3.46 -3.52 9.58
CA LYS A 181 -2.05 -3.16 9.70
C LYS A 181 -1.31 -4.31 10.36
N TYR A 182 -0.39 -4.90 9.63
CA TYR A 182 0.54 -5.89 10.13
C TYR A 182 1.89 -5.23 10.38
N PHE A 183 2.45 -5.43 11.56
CA PHE A 183 3.84 -5.10 11.86
C PHE A 183 4.60 -6.43 11.93
N GLY A 184 5.17 -6.83 10.80
CA GLY A 184 5.94 -8.08 10.68
C GLY A 184 7.43 -7.78 10.70
N GLY A 185 8.09 -8.03 11.84
CA GLY A 185 9.54 -7.98 11.94
C GLY A 185 10.13 -9.22 11.26
N LYS A 186 10.80 -9.05 10.13
CA LYS A 186 11.63 -10.10 9.54
C LYS A 186 13.04 -9.96 10.11
N LYS A 187 13.51 -10.99 10.84
CA LYS A 187 14.92 -11.12 11.17
C LYS A 187 15.66 -11.55 9.92
N ASP A 188 16.42 -10.64 9.33
CA ASP A 188 17.38 -11.03 8.30
C ASP A 188 18.55 -11.70 9.01
N GLY A 189 18.57 -13.04 9.00
CA GLY A 189 19.68 -13.83 9.52
C GLY A 189 20.94 -13.57 8.70
N LYS A 190 22.00 -13.14 9.38
CA LYS A 190 23.39 -13.26 8.91
C LYS A 190 23.97 -14.58 9.37
#